data_AF-A0A3B8MDD8-F1
#
_entry.id   AF-A0A3B8MDD8-F1
#
_cell.length_a   1.000
_cell.length_b   1.000
_cell.length_c   1.000
_cell.angle_alpha   90.00
_cell.angle_beta   90.00
_cell.angle_gamma   90.00
#
_symmetry.space_group_name_H-M   'P 1'
#
loop_
_entity.id
_entity.type
_entity.pdbx_description
1 polymer ?
#
loop_
_entity_poly.entity_id
_entity_poly.type
_entity_poly.pdbx_seq_one_letter_code
_entity_poly.pdbx_strand_id
1 'polypeptide(L)' 'MDGNFDDVWCSEDGVEWTQVTTDVILSPRHEHSALGHHDKIWVIAGCGEDLDSQVWSLHVPTDFFGQ' A
#
# COMPACT_ATOMS: atom_id res chain seq x y z
N MET A 1 0.82 18.39 4.41
CA MET A 1 1.17 18.16 5.83
C MET A 1 2.30 17.15 5.86
N ASP A 2 3.36 17.40 6.62
CA ASP A 2 4.46 16.44 6.75
C ASP A 2 3.94 15.18 7.45
N GLY A 3 3.81 14.06 6.73
CA GLY A 3 3.26 12.80 7.28
C GLY A 3 2.41 11.95 6.34
N ASN A 4 2.15 12.41 5.11
CA ASN A 4 1.60 11.56 4.05
C ASN A 4 2.72 10.77 3.39
N PHE A 5 2.52 9.46 3.23
CA PHE A 5 3.48 8.59 2.53
C PHE A 5 2.78 7.81 1.42
N ASP A 6 3.55 7.44 0.42
CA ASP A 6 3.20 6.59 -0.71
C ASP A 6 4.06 5.32 -0.77
N ASP A 7 4.82 5.05 0.28
CA ASP A 7 5.70 3.90 0.38
C ASP A 7 4.92 2.63 0.74
N VAL A 8 5.47 1.51 0.29
CA VAL A 8 4.93 0.18 0.55
C VAL A 8 6.05 -0.65 1.15
N TRP A 9 5.73 -1.38 2.21
CA TRP A 9 6.66 -2.24 2.92
C TRP A 9 6.05 -3.61 3.13
N CYS A 10 6.88 -4.65 3.09
CA CYS A 10 6.47 -6.01 3.39
C CYS A 10 7.44 -6.69 4.36
N SER A 11 6.93 -7.71 5.05
CA SER A 11 7.67 -8.54 5.99
C SER A 11 6.97 -9.90 6.12
N GLU A 12 7.75 -10.97 6.21
CA GLU A 12 7.25 -12.32 6.49
C GLU A 12 7.06 -12.58 7.99
N ASP A 13 7.92 -11.99 8.81
CA ASP A 13 7.99 -12.23 10.26
C ASP A 13 7.46 -11.05 11.10
N GLY A 14 7.16 -9.92 10.46
CA GLY A 14 6.75 -8.67 11.10
C GLY A 14 7.89 -7.93 11.81
N VAL A 15 9.14 -8.41 11.72
CA VAL A 15 10.32 -7.87 12.40
C VAL A 15 11.26 -7.23 11.39
N GLU A 16 11.61 -7.95 10.32
CA GLU A 16 12.45 -7.43 9.24
C GLU A 16 11.58 -6.94 8.08
N TRP A 17 11.73 -5.66 7.74
CA TRP A 17 10.90 -4.99 6.74
C TRP A 17 11.72 -4.63 5.51
N THR A 18 11.19 -4.96 4.33
CA THR A 18 11.76 -4.58 3.04
C THR A 18 10.82 -3.61 2.33
N GLN A 19 11.36 -2.51 1.82
CA GLN A 19 10.58 -1.56 1.03
C GLN A 19 10.32 -2.16 -0.35
N VAL A 20 9.05 -2.15 -0.76
CA VAL A 20 8.60 -2.55 -2.08
C VAL A 20 8.63 -1.33 -2.98
N THR A 21 9.46 -1.37 -4.03
CA THR A 21 9.54 -0.30 -5.02
C THR A 21 8.62 -0.60 -6.20
N THR A 22 7.92 0.42 -6.69
CA THR A 22 7.01 0.30 -7.84
C THR A 22 7.05 1.59 -8.65
N ASP A 23 6.91 1.47 -9.97
CA ASP A 23 6.76 2.63 -10.87
C ASP A 23 5.34 3.21 -10.81
N VAL A 24 4.40 2.51 -10.16
CA VAL A 24 3.03 2.97 -9.94
C VAL A 24 2.99 3.82 -8.67
N ILE A 25 2.93 5.13 -8.85
CA ILE A 25 2.94 6.09 -7.75
C ILE A 25 1.53 6.21 -7.17
N LEU A 26 1.33 5.70 -5.95
CA LEU A 26 0.17 6.06 -5.15
C LEU A 26 0.33 7.53 -4.72
N SER A 27 -0.73 8.33 -4.77
CA SER A 27 -0.60 9.67 -4.16
C SER A 27 -0.40 9.51 -2.64
N PRO A 28 0.56 10.22 -2.03
CA PRO A 28 0.80 10.15 -0.60
C PRO A 28 -0.47 10.41 0.20
N ARG A 29 -0.79 9.57 1.19
CA ARG A 29 -2.05 9.64 1.93
C ARG A 29 -1.96 9.06 3.34
N HIS A 30 -2.89 9.47 4.20
CA HIS A 30 -3.22 8.82 5.48
C HIS A 30 -4.75 8.59 5.57
N GLU A 31 -5.22 7.93 6.63
CA GLU A 31 -6.65 7.66 6.87
C GLU A 31 -7.38 6.89 5.75
N HIS A 32 -6.64 6.17 4.90
CA HIS A 32 -7.22 5.30 3.90
C HIS A 32 -7.75 4.01 4.55
N SER A 33 -8.69 3.33 3.88
CA SER A 33 -9.05 1.96 4.22
C SER A 33 -8.19 0.97 3.43
N ALA A 34 -7.78 -0.13 4.06
CA ALA A 34 -7.01 -1.20 3.42
C ALA A 34 -7.65 -2.58 3.66
N LEU A 35 -7.75 -3.42 2.62
CA LEU A 35 -8.28 -4.79 2.74
C LEU A 35 -7.68 -5.76 1.71
N GLY A 36 -7.55 -7.03 2.09
CA GLY A 36 -7.13 -8.11 1.19
C GLY A 36 -8.32 -8.79 0.49
N HIS A 37 -8.28 -8.92 -0.84
CA HIS A 37 -9.30 -9.61 -1.62
C HIS A 37 -8.81 -10.01 -3.02
N HIS A 38 -8.99 -11.28 -3.40
CA HIS A 38 -8.56 -11.86 -4.69
C HIS A 38 -7.10 -11.56 -5.05
N ASP A 39 -6.16 -12.03 -4.22
CA ASP A 39 -4.71 -11.89 -4.43
C ASP A 39 -4.25 -10.44 -4.62
N LYS A 40 -4.99 -9.53 -3.99
CA LYS A 40 -4.73 -8.09 -4.01
C LYS A 40 -4.94 -7.48 -2.64
N ILE A 41 -4.15 -6.44 -2.37
CA ILE A 41 -4.44 -5.47 -1.33
C ILE A 41 -5.10 -4.26 -2.00
N TRP A 42 -6.24 -3.84 -1.49
CA TRP A 42 -6.96 -2.67 -1.94
C TRP A 42 -6.72 -1.53 -0.98
N VAL A 43 -6.41 -0.35 -1.53
CA VAL A 43 -6.28 0.91 -0.79
C VAL A 43 -7.36 1.85 -1.29
N ILE A 44 -8.25 2.27 -0.40
CA ILE A 44 -9.48 2.98 -0.75
C ILE A 44 -9.50 4.33 -0.04
N ALA A 45 -9.65 5.39 -0.84
CA ALA A 45 -9.77 6.77 -0.40
C ALA A 45 -8.59 7.22 0.50
N GLY A 46 -8.82 8.19 1.36
CA GLY A 46 -7.86 8.74 2.32
C GLY A 46 -7.74 10.25 2.20
N CYS A 47 -6.74 10.80 2.87
CA CYS A 47 -6.45 12.23 2.87
C CYS A 47 -5.00 12.46 2.46
N GLY A 48 -4.81 13.14 1.33
CA GLY A 48 -3.53 13.63 0.83
C GLY A 48 -3.34 15.09 1.21
N GLU A 49 -3.11 15.96 0.22
CA GLU A 49 -3.29 17.41 0.40
C GLU A 49 -4.77 17.77 0.59
N ASP A 50 -5.64 17.06 -0.14
CA ASP A 50 -7.10 17.09 -0.05
C ASP A 50 -7.65 15.68 0.21
N LEU A 51 -8.94 15.60 0.52
CA LEU A 51 -9.68 14.33 0.53
C LEU A 51 -9.62 13.67 -0.84
N ASP A 52 -9.16 12.42 -0.86
CA ASP A 52 -8.97 11.65 -2.08
C ASP A 52 -9.98 10.49 -2.12
N SER A 53 -10.66 10.32 -3.26
CA SER A 53 -11.58 9.21 -3.52
C SER A 53 -10.97 8.13 -4.41
N GLN A 54 -9.67 8.19 -4.71
CA GLN A 54 -8.98 7.18 -5.50
C GLN A 54 -9.05 5.80 -4.84
N VAL A 55 -9.06 4.78 -5.70
CA VAL A 55 -8.98 3.37 -5.29
C VAL A 55 -7.82 2.73 -6.04
N TRP A 56 -6.92 2.14 -5.28
CA TRP A 56 -5.75 1.44 -5.79
C TRP A 56 -5.81 -0.03 -5.41
N SER A 57 -5.18 -0.88 -6.22
CA SER A 57 -4.94 -2.27 -5.87
C SER A 57 -3.49 -2.63 -6.14
N LEU A 58 -2.85 -3.28 -5.17
CA LEU A 58 -1.56 -3.94 -5.33
C LEU A 58 -1.81 -5.42 -5.53
N HIS A 59 -1.30 -6.00 -6.63
CA HIS A 59 -1.30 -7.45 -6.79
C HIS A 59 -0.22 -8.06 -5.90
N VAL A 60 -0.59 -9.11 -5.15
CA VAL A 60 0.31 -9.87 -4.31
C VAL A 60 0.46 -11.25 -4.93
N PRO A 61 1.56 -11.51 -5.68
CA PRO A 61 1.87 -12.83 -6.20
C PRO A 61 1.92 -13.89 -5.09
N THR A 62 1.59 -15.14 -5.42
CA THR A 62 1.64 -16.24 -4.46
C THR A 62 3.06 -16.59 -4.01
N ASP A 63 4.07 -16.17 -4.75
CA ASP A 63 5.50 -16.30 -4.46
C ASP A 63 6.11 -15.00 -3.89
N PHE A 64 5.27 -14.05 -3.47
CA PHE A 64 5.70 -12.76 -2.97
C PHE A 64 6.44 -12.85 -1.62
N PHE A 65 6.05 -13.81 -0.79
CA PHE A 65 6.81 -14.28 0.34
C PHE A 65 7.47 -15.58 -0.13
N GLY A 66 8.78 -15.70 0.02
CA GLY A 66 9.49 -16.90 -0.40
C GLY A 66 8.85 -18.16 0.16
N GLN A 67 9.05 -19.31 -0.50
CA GLN A 67 8.65 -20.59 0.09
C GLN A 67 9.31 -20.84 1.44
#